data_AF-A0AAW2DWH2-F1
#
_entry.id   AF-A0AAW2DWH2-F1
#
_cell.length_a   1.000
_cell.length_b   1.000
_cell.length_c   1.000
_cell.angle_alpha   90.00
_cell.angle_beta   90.00
_cell.angle_gamma   90.00
#
_symmetry.space_group_name_H-M   'P 1'
#
loop_
_entity.id
_entity.type
_entity.pdbx_description
1 polymer ?
#
loop_
_entity_poly.entity_id
_entity_poly.type
_entity_poly.pdbx_seq_one_letter_code
_entity_poly.pdbx_strand_id
1 'polypeptide(L)'
;MIAAMANHLDYDIYDLELTTVKDNTELRRLLIDTTDGLWSAIGGEWIIVFTTNYVEKLDAALIRRGRMDKHIELSYCGFEAFKVLAKNYLDVVSHTLFATIGRLLDETYITPADVAENLMPKSMNEDAETCLRKLIEALETAKKEAKKKAEEEAQLEAEKEEKEKQEDVKVDGCLAKVKENCVGVLVKVDEALAKEVKDNGVTLEKIRIQGLN
;
A
#
# COMPACT_ATOMS: atom_id res chain seq x y z
N MET A 1 11.88 5.78 -0.65
CA MET A 1 11.48 7.18 -0.33
C MET A 1 11.80 7.53 1.12
N ILE A 2 11.27 6.79 2.09
CA ILE A 2 11.40 7.08 3.53
C ILE A 2 12.86 7.14 3.99
N ALA A 3 13.69 6.18 3.57
CA ALA A 3 15.14 6.21 3.85
C ALA A 3 15.85 7.46 3.29
N ALA A 4 15.46 7.95 2.11
CA ALA A 4 16.03 9.16 1.53
C ALA A 4 15.58 10.42 2.29
N MET A 5 14.33 10.45 2.76
CA MET A 5 13.82 11.53 3.61
C MET A 5 14.58 11.59 4.94
N ALA A 6 14.81 10.44 5.57
CA ALA A 6 15.55 10.35 6.83
C ALA A 6 16.96 10.93 6.66
N ASN A 7 17.68 10.47 5.64
CA ASN A 7 19.03 10.94 5.35
C ASN A 7 19.11 12.42 4.97
N HIS A 8 18.08 12.97 4.32
CA HIS A 8 18.08 14.37 3.89
C HIS A 8 17.73 15.34 5.01
N LEU A 9 16.80 14.95 5.89
CA LEU A 9 16.29 15.81 6.95
C LEU A 9 17.10 15.68 8.25
N ASP A 10 17.86 14.60 8.43
CA ASP A 10 18.56 14.25 9.68
C ASP A 10 17.58 14.07 10.87
N TYR A 11 16.45 13.40 10.61
CA TYR A 11 15.43 13.06 11.60
C TYR A 11 15.27 11.55 11.73
N ASP A 12 14.90 11.11 12.94
CA ASP A 12 14.36 9.77 13.16
C ASP A 12 12.98 9.67 12.48
N ILE A 13 12.90 8.85 11.42
CA ILE A 13 11.67 8.57 10.69
C ILE A 13 11.17 7.16 11.02
N TYR A 14 9.88 7.08 11.36
CA TYR A 14 9.18 5.84 11.66
C TYR A 14 8.15 5.56 10.57
N ASP A 15 8.26 4.42 9.89
CA ASP A 15 7.29 3.98 8.88
C ASP A 15 6.29 2.99 9.50
N LEU A 16 5.01 3.30 9.37
CA LEU A 16 3.90 2.47 9.84
C LEU A 16 2.97 2.15 8.68
N GLU A 17 2.96 0.88 8.28
CA GLU A 17 2.03 0.36 7.29
C GLU A 17 0.66 0.07 7.94
N LEU A 18 -0.41 0.70 7.43
CA LEU A 18 -1.76 0.62 7.99
C LEU A 18 -2.64 -0.45 7.32
N THR A 19 -2.06 -1.41 6.60
CA THR A 19 -2.82 -2.39 5.80
C THR A 19 -3.78 -3.26 6.61
N THR A 20 -3.49 -3.50 7.89
CA THR A 20 -4.29 -4.34 8.78
C THR A 20 -5.21 -3.56 9.72
N VAL A 21 -5.09 -2.23 9.77
CA VAL A 21 -5.80 -1.37 10.71
C VAL A 21 -7.22 -1.13 10.20
N LYS A 22 -8.21 -1.67 10.91
CA LYS A 22 -9.62 -1.60 10.52
C LYS A 22 -10.37 -0.45 11.17
N ASP A 23 -9.91 0.03 12.33
CA ASP A 23 -10.59 1.09 13.07
C ASP A 23 -9.65 1.94 13.95
N ASN A 24 -10.23 3.01 14.51
CA ASN A 24 -9.59 3.93 15.44
C ASN A 24 -9.01 3.27 16.69
N THR A 25 -9.62 2.19 17.16
CA THR A 25 -9.21 1.50 18.39
C THR A 25 -7.91 0.75 18.14
N GLU A 26 -7.83 0.05 17.01
CA GLU A 26 -6.60 -0.62 16.56
C GLU A 26 -5.48 0.38 16.28
N LEU A 27 -5.75 1.49 15.58
CA LEU A 27 -4.71 2.49 15.36
C LEU A 27 -4.27 3.16 16.66
N ARG A 28 -5.22 3.52 17.53
CA ARG A 28 -4.90 4.14 18.82
C ARG A 28 -4.10 3.19 19.70
N ARG A 29 -4.44 1.91 19.70
CA ARG A 29 -3.67 0.87 20.39
C ARG A 29 -2.27 0.74 19.79
N LEU A 30 -2.16 0.69 18.47
CA LEU A 30 -0.86 0.65 17.78
C LEU A 30 0.00 1.85 18.16
N LEU A 31 -0.56 3.06 18.10
CA LEU A 31 0.13 4.28 18.51
C LEU A 31 0.54 4.19 19.98
N ILE A 32 -0.37 3.90 20.90
CA ILE A 32 -0.07 3.80 22.33
C ILE A 32 1.04 2.77 22.60
N ASP A 33 0.92 1.56 22.06
CA ASP A 33 1.88 0.48 22.22
C ASP A 33 3.27 0.87 21.65
N THR A 34 3.30 1.62 20.55
CA THR A 34 4.56 2.15 19.96
C THR A 34 5.12 3.28 20.81
N THR A 35 4.26 4.14 21.36
CA THR A 35 4.65 5.35 22.11
C THR A 35 5.04 5.06 23.56
N ASP A 36 4.44 4.08 24.23
CA ASP A 36 4.75 3.75 25.63
C ASP A 36 6.20 3.26 25.80
N GLY A 37 6.79 2.68 24.75
CA GLY A 37 8.21 2.32 24.69
C GLY A 37 9.14 3.39 24.10
N LEU A 38 8.68 4.19 23.14
CA LEU A 38 9.50 5.21 22.47
C LEU A 38 9.55 6.56 23.22
N TRP A 39 8.42 7.05 23.73
CA TRP A 39 8.24 8.43 24.22
C TRP A 39 8.90 8.70 25.57
N SER A 40 9.12 7.65 26.36
CA SER A 40 9.76 7.77 27.67
C SER A 40 11.28 7.94 27.60
N ALA A 41 11.92 7.61 26.47
CA ALA A 41 13.38 7.54 26.36
C ALA A 41 14.03 8.65 25.49
N ILE A 42 13.27 9.39 24.69
CA ILE A 42 13.81 10.25 23.63
C ILE A 42 13.18 11.65 23.72
N GLY A 43 13.94 12.64 24.20
CA GLY A 43 13.51 14.04 24.27
C GLY A 43 13.74 14.82 22.97
N GLY A 44 13.24 14.33 21.82
CA GLY A 44 13.50 14.90 20.49
C GLY A 44 12.26 14.99 19.59
N GLU A 45 12.41 15.66 18.44
CA GLU A 45 11.41 15.82 17.38
C GLU A 45 11.41 14.61 16.45
N TRP A 46 10.26 14.01 16.14
CA TRP A 46 10.17 12.84 15.25
C TRP A 46 9.17 13.02 14.12
N ILE A 47 9.42 12.31 13.03
CA ILE A 47 8.52 12.21 11.89
C ILE A 47 7.96 10.79 11.84
N ILE A 48 6.64 10.67 11.93
CA ILE A 48 5.95 9.40 11.73
C ILE A 48 5.30 9.45 10.35
N VAL A 49 5.61 8.47 9.52
CA VAL A 49 5.02 8.28 8.19
C VAL A 49 4.07 7.11 8.27
N PHE A 50 2.82 7.34 7.85
CA PHE A 50 1.83 6.30 7.71
C PHE A 50 1.62 6.02 6.23
N THR A 51 1.61 4.74 5.84
CA THR A 51 1.34 4.31 4.47
C THR A 51 0.07 3.46 4.42
N THR A 52 -0.80 3.74 3.45
CA THR A 52 -2.02 2.95 3.21
C THR A 52 -2.42 3.02 1.75
N ASN A 53 -3.02 1.94 1.26
CA ASN A 53 -3.66 1.88 -0.05
C ASN A 53 -5.19 2.13 0.04
N TYR A 54 -5.74 2.30 1.25
CA TYR A 54 -7.19 2.36 1.51
C TYR A 54 -7.53 3.53 2.43
N VAL A 55 -7.40 4.76 1.94
CA VAL A 55 -7.67 5.97 2.74
C VAL A 55 -9.13 6.06 3.19
N GLU A 56 -10.05 5.49 2.42
CA GLU A 56 -11.49 5.42 2.69
C GLU A 56 -11.84 4.52 3.88
N LYS A 57 -10.96 3.57 4.23
CA LYS A 57 -11.10 2.72 5.41
C LYS A 57 -10.57 3.39 6.68
N LEU A 58 -9.83 4.49 6.54
CA LEU A 58 -9.34 5.25 7.69
C LEU A 58 -10.46 6.13 8.23
N ASP A 59 -10.60 6.14 9.55
CA ASP A 59 -11.54 7.00 10.23
C ASP A 59 -11.16 8.48 10.03
N ALA A 60 -12.17 9.29 9.70
CA ALA A 60 -12.02 10.72 9.46
C ALA A 60 -11.45 11.50 10.65
N ALA A 61 -11.43 10.95 11.87
CA ALA A 61 -10.80 11.53 13.05
C ALA A 61 -9.27 11.43 13.03
N LEU A 62 -8.69 10.45 12.33
CA LEU A 62 -7.25 10.21 12.26
C LEU A 62 -6.56 11.16 11.28
N ILE A 63 -7.23 11.43 10.16
CA ILE A 63 -6.78 12.34 9.10
C ILE A 63 -7.03 13.82 9.43
N ARG A 64 -7.42 14.15 10.67
CA ARG A 64 -7.60 15.54 11.10
C ARG A 64 -6.24 16.16 11.42
N ARG A 65 -6.15 17.48 11.19
CA ARG A 65 -5.00 18.29 11.61
C ARG A 65 -4.71 18.11 13.10
N GLY A 66 -3.43 18.00 13.47
CA GLY A 66 -2.97 17.67 14.83
C GLY A 66 -2.88 16.17 15.13
N ARG A 67 -3.12 15.31 14.13
CA ARG A 67 -2.88 13.86 14.16
C ARG A 67 -2.09 13.42 12.94
N MET A 68 -2.61 13.71 11.75
CA MET A 68 -1.91 13.56 10.47
C MET A 68 -1.91 14.92 9.78
N ASP A 69 -0.76 15.60 9.78
CA ASP A 69 -0.68 16.99 9.32
C ASP A 69 -0.40 17.12 7.82
N LYS A 70 0.20 16.10 7.21
CA LYS A 70 0.51 16.05 5.78
C LYS A 70 -0.02 14.76 5.18
N HIS A 71 -0.83 14.91 4.13
CA HIS A 71 -1.33 13.82 3.31
C HIS A 71 -0.71 13.97 1.92
N ILE A 72 -0.02 12.92 1.47
CA ILE A 72 0.62 12.88 0.16
C ILE A 72 0.03 11.67 -0.56
N GLU A 73 -0.66 11.92 -1.67
CA GLU A 73 -1.14 10.87 -2.56
C GLU A 73 0.01 10.44 -3.48
N LEU A 74 0.30 9.15 -3.52
CA LEU A 74 1.27 8.56 -4.43
C LEU A 74 0.54 7.96 -5.63
N SER A 75 0.31 8.79 -6.65
CA SER A 75 -0.43 8.40 -7.86
C SER A 75 0.41 7.53 -8.81
N TYR A 76 -0.27 6.98 -9.81
CA TYR A 76 0.39 6.32 -10.95
C TYR A 76 1.24 7.28 -11.78
N CYS A 77 2.14 6.72 -12.59
CA CYS A 77 3.09 7.46 -13.39
C CYS A 77 2.42 8.09 -14.62
N GLY A 78 2.26 9.41 -14.61
CA GLY A 78 1.85 10.18 -15.78
C GLY A 78 3.03 10.57 -16.68
N PHE A 79 2.74 11.12 -17.86
CA PHE A 79 3.77 11.52 -18.82
C PHE A 79 4.76 12.57 -18.28
N GLU A 80 4.29 13.51 -17.46
CA GLU A 80 5.16 14.50 -16.81
C GLU A 80 6.15 13.85 -15.83
N ALA A 81 5.68 12.88 -15.03
CA ALA A 81 6.55 12.13 -14.13
C ALA A 81 7.58 11.30 -14.93
N PHE A 82 7.15 10.65 -16.00
CA PHE A 82 8.04 9.93 -16.92
C PHE A 82 9.15 10.84 -17.48
N LYS A 83 8.84 12.07 -17.92
CA LYS A 83 9.87 13.00 -18.43
C LYS A 83 10.93 13.34 -17.37
N VAL A 84 10.51 13.50 -16.12
CA VAL A 84 11.44 13.71 -15.00
C VAL A 84 12.33 12.48 -14.80
N LEU A 85 11.77 11.28 -14.83
CA LEU A 85 12.54 10.03 -14.71
C LEU A 85 13.51 9.84 -15.89
N ALA A 86 13.06 10.07 -17.13
CA ALA A 86 13.90 9.96 -18.32
C ALA A 86 15.09 10.92 -18.28
N LYS A 87 14.87 12.16 -17.82
CA LYS A 87 15.95 13.11 -17.60
C LYS A 87 16.90 12.66 -16.49
N ASN A 88 16.38 12.16 -15.37
CA ASN A 88 17.20 11.80 -14.22
C ASN A 88 18.06 10.54 -14.44
N TYR A 89 17.53 9.53 -15.15
CA TYR A 89 18.22 8.25 -15.33
C TYR A 89 18.98 8.14 -16.66
N LEU A 90 18.48 8.77 -17.73
CA LEU A 90 19.04 8.63 -19.07
C LEU A 90 19.63 9.94 -19.62
N ASP A 91 19.47 11.06 -18.89
CA ASP A 91 19.82 12.42 -19.35
C ASP A 91 19.16 12.81 -20.69
N VAL A 92 17.95 12.29 -20.94
CA VAL A 92 17.17 12.56 -22.17
C VAL A 92 15.98 13.46 -21.88
N VAL A 93 15.92 14.59 -22.57
CA VAL A 93 14.82 15.57 -22.48
C VAL A 93 13.76 15.33 -23.56
N SER A 94 14.13 14.73 -24.69
CA SER A 94 13.23 14.44 -25.81
C SER A 94 13.67 13.22 -26.59
N HIS A 95 12.72 12.38 -27.00
CA HIS A 95 12.97 11.23 -27.88
C HIS A 95 11.76 10.96 -28.77
N THR A 96 11.97 10.35 -29.94
CA THR A 96 10.88 9.97 -30.87
C THR A 96 9.86 9.04 -30.22
N LEU A 97 10.32 8.18 -29.31
CA LEU A 97 9.50 7.23 -28.55
C LEU A 97 8.64 7.87 -27.45
N PHE A 98 8.90 9.13 -27.05
CA PHE A 98 8.13 9.77 -25.98
C PHE A 98 6.66 9.92 -26.33
N ALA A 99 6.33 10.19 -27.60
CA ALA A 99 4.94 10.28 -28.05
C ALA A 99 4.21 8.93 -27.87
N THR A 100 4.88 7.82 -28.19
CA THR A 100 4.33 6.48 -28.00
C THR A 100 4.17 6.15 -26.51
N ILE A 101 5.18 6.46 -25.69
CA ILE A 101 5.14 6.21 -24.25
C ILE A 101 4.05 7.03 -23.58
N GLY A 102 3.90 8.32 -23.92
CA GLY A 102 2.84 9.17 -23.40
C GLY A 102 1.45 8.57 -23.65
N ARG A 103 1.18 8.17 -24.89
CA ARG A 103 -0.09 7.50 -25.23
C ARG A 103 -0.31 6.20 -24.44
N LEU A 104 0.73 5.41 -24.22
CA LEU A 104 0.63 4.16 -23.46
C LEU A 104 0.41 4.39 -21.96
N LEU A 105 1.02 5.43 -21.39
CA LEU A 105 0.84 5.83 -19.98
C LEU A 105 -0.57 6.36 -19.72
N ASP A 106 -1.18 7.05 -20.69
CA ASP A 106 -2.57 7.51 -20.57
C ASP A 106 -3.58 6.33 -20.54
N GLU A 107 -3.19 5.18 -21.09
CA GLU A 107 -4.04 3.99 -21.21
C GLU A 107 -3.74 2.91 -20.15
N THR A 108 -2.71 3.09 -19.32
CA THR A 108 -2.17 2.05 -18.44
C THR A 108 -1.81 2.61 -17.06
N TYR A 109 -2.27 1.95 -16.01
CA TYR A 109 -1.88 2.28 -14.64
C TYR A 109 -0.58 1.55 -14.27
N ILE A 110 0.52 2.30 -14.19
CA ILE A 110 1.85 1.80 -13.80
C ILE A 110 2.47 2.70 -12.74
N THR A 111 3.21 2.15 -11.77
CA THR A 111 3.80 2.98 -10.72
C THR A 111 5.08 3.68 -11.22
N PRO A 112 5.44 4.85 -10.66
CA PRO A 112 6.72 5.50 -10.98
C PRO A 112 7.94 4.61 -10.70
N ALA A 113 7.84 3.68 -9.73
CA ALA A 113 8.91 2.74 -9.43
C ALA A 113 9.11 1.71 -10.55
N ASP A 114 8.02 1.12 -11.05
CA ASP A 114 8.07 0.18 -12.18
C ASP A 114 8.60 0.86 -13.45
N VAL A 115 8.21 2.11 -13.69
CA VAL A 115 8.74 2.91 -14.80
C VAL A 115 10.23 3.16 -14.62
N ALA A 116 10.66 3.58 -13.42
CA ALA A 116 12.08 3.79 -13.12
C ALA A 116 12.91 2.53 -13.31
N GLU A 117 12.40 1.35 -12.92
CA GLU A 117 13.09 0.07 -13.11
C GLU A 117 13.40 -0.22 -14.58
N ASN A 118 12.47 0.11 -15.48
CA ASN A 118 12.66 -0.07 -16.92
C ASN A 118 13.61 0.98 -17.53
N LEU A 119 13.68 2.17 -16.93
CA LEU A 119 14.54 3.27 -17.38
C LEU A 119 15.96 3.20 -16.81
N MET A 120 16.20 2.41 -15.77
CA MET A 120 17.55 2.22 -15.23
C MET A 120 18.38 1.29 -16.15
N PRO A 121 19.50 1.77 -16.72
CA PRO A 121 20.38 0.94 -17.53
C PRO A 121 20.90 -0.26 -16.72
N LYS A 122 20.75 -1.47 -17.26
CA LYS A 122 21.19 -2.70 -16.56
C LYS A 122 22.65 -3.05 -16.85
N SER A 123 23.28 -2.36 -17.79
CA SER A 123 24.68 -2.53 -18.16
C SER A 123 25.30 -1.21 -18.64
N MET A 124 26.63 -1.11 -18.62
CA MET A 124 27.37 0.11 -18.98
C MET A 124 27.22 0.54 -20.45
N ASN A 125 26.77 -0.37 -21.32
CA ASN A 125 26.67 -0.12 -22.77
C ASN A 125 25.22 0.00 -23.25
N GLU A 126 24.25 0.04 -22.33
CA GLU A 126 22.86 0.13 -22.69
C GLU A 126 22.50 1.60 -22.98
N ASP A 127 22.03 1.86 -24.19
CA ASP A 127 21.64 3.21 -24.61
C ASP A 127 20.22 3.57 -24.15
N ALA A 128 19.92 4.87 -24.21
CA ALA A 128 18.61 5.38 -23.83
C ALA A 128 17.48 4.79 -24.70
N GLU A 129 17.77 4.51 -25.98
CA GLU A 129 16.78 3.91 -26.88
C GLU A 129 16.37 2.50 -26.42
N THR A 130 17.33 1.66 -26.02
CA THR A 130 17.05 0.32 -25.50
C THR A 130 16.22 0.36 -24.22
N CYS A 131 16.53 1.28 -23.29
CA CYS A 131 15.75 1.45 -22.06
C CYS A 131 14.30 1.90 -22.34
N LEU A 132 14.12 2.85 -23.27
CA LEU A 132 12.79 3.31 -23.68
C LEU A 132 11.98 2.22 -24.38
N ARG A 133 12.63 1.36 -25.18
CA ARG A 133 11.98 0.20 -25.82
C ARG A 133 11.53 -0.83 -24.79
N LYS A 134 12.36 -1.14 -23.79
CA LYS A 134 11.97 -2.00 -22.66
C LYS A 134 10.74 -1.48 -21.92
N LEU A 135 10.70 -0.17 -21.66
CA LEU A 135 9.53 0.46 -21.06
C LEU A 135 8.27 0.30 -21.92
N ILE A 136 8.37 0.47 -23.25
CA ILE A 136 7.24 0.25 -24.16
C ILE A 136 6.74 -1.19 -24.07
N GLU A 137 7.64 -2.18 -24.08
CA GLU A 137 7.27 -3.59 -23.96
C GLU A 137 6.57 -3.89 -22.63
N ALA A 138 7.07 -3.33 -21.53
CA ALA A 138 6.45 -3.45 -20.21
C ALA A 138 5.06 -2.81 -20.17
N LEU A 139 4.89 -1.61 -20.74
CA LEU A 139 3.60 -0.91 -20.82
C LEU A 139 2.58 -1.67 -21.68
N GLU A 140 2.99 -2.22 -22.82
CA GLU A 140 2.11 -3.03 -23.66
C GLU A 140 1.68 -4.33 -22.95
N THR A 141 2.58 -4.93 -22.18
CA THR A 141 2.29 -6.14 -21.40
C THR A 141 1.31 -5.82 -20.28
N ALA A 142 1.57 -4.78 -19.49
CA ALA A 142 0.68 -4.31 -18.43
C ALA A 142 -0.71 -3.95 -18.98
N LYS A 143 -0.79 -3.29 -20.14
CA LYS A 143 -2.05 -2.98 -20.82
C LYS A 143 -2.84 -4.23 -21.21
N LYS A 144 -2.17 -5.27 -21.73
CA LYS A 144 -2.82 -6.54 -22.09
C LYS A 144 -3.32 -7.28 -20.85
N GLU A 145 -2.55 -7.27 -19.77
CA GLU A 145 -2.93 -7.88 -18.50
C GLU A 145 -4.11 -7.17 -17.83
N ALA A 146 -4.11 -5.84 -17.83
CA ALA A 146 -5.21 -5.05 -17.27
C ALA A 146 -6.54 -5.32 -17.98
N LYS A 147 -6.52 -5.46 -19.32
CA LYS A 147 -7.71 -5.83 -20.09
C LYS A 147 -8.25 -7.21 -19.72
N LYS A 148 -7.37 -8.20 -19.59
CA LYS A 148 -7.77 -9.55 -19.18
C LYS A 148 -8.37 -9.57 -17.77
N LYS A 149 -7.73 -8.87 -16.82
CA LYS A 149 -8.23 -8.77 -15.44
C LYS A 149 -9.59 -8.09 -15.38
N ALA A 150 -9.80 -7.01 -16.15
CA ALA A 150 -11.10 -6.35 -16.21
C ALA A 150 -12.22 -7.23 -16.81
N GLU A 151 -11.89 -8.06 -17.80
CA GLU A 151 -12.85 -9.03 -18.39
C GLU A 151 -13.20 -10.15 -17.40
N GLU A 152 -12.22 -10.64 -16.63
CA GLU A 152 -12.41 -11.67 -15.60
C GLU A 152 -13.16 -11.12 -14.37
N GLU A 153 -12.83 -9.92 -13.90
CA GLU A 153 -13.51 -9.25 -12.78
C GLU A 153 -14.98 -8.93 -13.11
N ALA A 154 -15.28 -8.47 -14.33
CA ALA A 154 -16.66 -8.23 -14.77
C ALA A 154 -17.50 -9.53 -14.83
N GLN A 155 -16.88 -10.67 -15.16
CA GLN A 155 -17.55 -11.98 -15.12
C GLN A 155 -17.80 -12.44 -13.67
N LEU A 156 -16.83 -12.23 -12.77
CA LEU A 156 -16.96 -12.58 -11.36
C LEU A 156 -17.97 -11.70 -10.59
N GLU A 157 -18.08 -10.41 -10.93
CA GLU A 157 -19.10 -9.52 -10.36
C GLU A 157 -20.51 -9.92 -10.84
N ALA A 158 -20.68 -10.28 -12.11
CA ALA A 158 -21.95 -10.78 -12.63
C ALA A 158 -22.41 -12.08 -11.94
N GLU A 159 -21.48 -13.00 -11.65
CA GLU A 159 -21.79 -14.24 -10.93
C GLU A 159 -22.09 -14.03 -9.43
N LYS A 160 -21.53 -12.98 -8.80
CA LYS A 160 -21.83 -12.63 -7.41
C LYS A 160 -23.20 -11.98 -7.27
N GLU A 161 -23.57 -11.10 -8.20
CA GLU A 161 -24.91 -10.51 -8.25
C GLU A 161 -26.03 -11.54 -8.51
N GLU A 162 -25.75 -12.61 -9.26
CA GLU A 162 -26.70 -13.72 -9.44
C GLU A 162 -26.84 -14.60 -8.19
N LYS A 163 -25.78 -14.75 -7.40
CA LYS A 163 -25.81 -15.51 -6.13
C LYS A 163 -26.54 -14.75 -5.02
N GLU A 164 -26.36 -13.43 -4.93
CA GLU A 164 -27.11 -12.59 -3.97
C GLU A 164 -28.62 -12.58 -4.27
N LYS A 165 -29.01 -12.59 -5.56
CA LYS A 165 -30.44 -12.69 -5.96
C LYS A 165 -31.08 -14.06 -5.69
N GLN A 166 -30.31 -15.12 -5.46
CA GLN A 166 -30.82 -16.45 -5.10
C GLN A 166 -30.96 -16.68 -3.59
N GLU A 167 -30.27 -15.90 -2.74
CA GLU A 167 -30.43 -16.00 -1.28
C GLU A 167 -31.67 -15.27 -0.75
N ASP A 168 -32.09 -14.17 -1.38
CA ASP A 168 -33.33 -13.44 -0.98
C ASP A 168 -34.62 -14.26 -1.17
N VAL A 169 -34.63 -15.27 -2.05
CA VAL A 169 -35.83 -16.09 -2.32
C VAL A 169 -36.07 -17.17 -1.24
N LYS A 170 -35.07 -17.51 -0.40
CA LYS A 170 -35.21 -18.57 0.62
C LYS A 170 -35.59 -18.09 2.02
N VAL A 171 -35.59 -16.79 2.30
CA VAL A 171 -35.85 -16.26 3.66
C VAL A 171 -37.34 -16.14 4.00
N ASP A 172 -38.25 -16.12 3.03
CA ASP A 172 -39.69 -15.98 3.32
C ASP A 172 -40.39 -17.29 3.75
N GLY A 173 -39.62 -18.36 3.96
CA GLY A 173 -40.12 -19.72 4.14
C GLY A 173 -39.84 -20.39 5.48
N CYS A 174 -39.47 -19.71 6.57
CA CYS A 174 -39.49 -20.35 7.90
C CYS A 174 -39.42 -19.37 9.09
N LEU A 175 -40.51 -18.63 9.35
CA LEU A 175 -40.73 -18.06 10.68
C LEU A 175 -41.81 -18.87 11.42
N ALA A 176 -41.41 -19.96 12.08
CA ALA A 176 -42.09 -20.44 13.29
C ALA A 176 -41.32 -21.58 13.99
N LYS A 177 -41.09 -21.37 15.31
CA LYS A 177 -40.77 -22.36 16.38
C LYS A 177 -39.27 -22.73 16.45
N VAL A 178 -38.54 -22.66 17.57
CA VAL A 178 -38.86 -22.90 19.00
C VAL A 178 -37.85 -22.14 19.89
N LYS A 179 -38.30 -21.69 21.07
CA LYS A 179 -37.52 -21.08 22.17
C LYS A 179 -36.88 -22.14 23.10
N GLU A 180 -35.89 -21.69 23.87
CA GLU A 180 -35.47 -22.13 25.23
C GLU A 180 -34.24 -23.05 25.45
N ASN A 181 -33.32 -22.49 26.27
CA ASN A 181 -32.69 -23.03 27.49
C ASN A 181 -31.21 -23.54 27.54
N CYS A 182 -30.45 -22.81 28.38
CA CYS A 182 -29.56 -23.20 29.48
C CYS A 182 -28.15 -23.84 29.29
N VAL A 183 -27.16 -23.08 29.78
CA VAL A 183 -26.10 -23.38 30.79
C VAL A 183 -25.10 -24.54 30.56
N GLY A 184 -23.86 -24.16 30.26
CA GLY A 184 -22.64 -24.39 31.09
C GLY A 184 -21.91 -25.74 31.04
N VAL A 185 -20.62 -25.73 30.62
CA VAL A 185 -19.54 -26.58 31.18
C VAL A 185 -18.20 -25.83 31.11
N LEU A 186 -17.43 -25.92 32.21
CA LEU A 186 -16.10 -25.38 32.46
C LEU A 186 -15.12 -26.55 32.60
N VAL A 187 -14.00 -26.61 31.87
CA VAL A 187 -12.80 -27.37 32.26
C VAL A 187 -11.53 -26.64 31.81
N LYS A 188 -10.59 -26.49 32.77
CA LYS A 188 -9.28 -25.84 32.69
C LYS A 188 -8.21 -26.76 32.09
N VAL A 189 -7.15 -26.21 31.45
CA VAL A 189 -5.76 -26.72 31.50
C VAL A 189 -4.76 -25.55 31.42
N ASP A 190 -3.80 -25.57 32.34
CA ASP A 190 -2.67 -24.63 32.53
C ASP A 190 -1.42 -24.96 31.66
N GLU A 191 -0.55 -23.94 31.53
CA GLU A 191 0.90 -23.92 31.26
C GLU A 191 1.50 -24.53 29.97
N ALA A 192 2.15 -23.69 29.13
CA ALA A 192 3.62 -23.60 29.06
C ALA A 192 4.14 -22.71 27.89
N LEU A 193 5.30 -22.12 28.16
CA LEU A 193 6.16 -21.16 27.46
C LEU A 193 6.44 -21.37 25.94
N ALA A 194 6.69 -20.22 25.29
CA ALA A 194 7.33 -19.97 23.99
C ALA A 194 6.45 -20.05 22.72
N LYS A 195 6.06 -18.87 22.21
CA LYS A 195 6.11 -18.56 20.77
C LYS A 195 5.88 -17.08 20.50
N GLU A 196 6.60 -16.60 19.48
CA GLU A 196 6.43 -15.33 18.77
C GLU A 196 5.08 -14.65 19.01
N VAL A 197 5.12 -13.39 19.46
CA VAL A 197 3.99 -12.46 19.28
C VAL A 197 3.92 -12.15 17.78
N LYS A 198 3.27 -13.04 17.03
CA LYS A 198 2.65 -12.76 15.74
C LYS A 198 1.16 -12.55 16.00
N ASP A 199 0.84 -11.47 16.70
CA ASP A 199 -0.52 -10.96 16.71
C ASP A 199 -0.46 -9.47 16.39
N ASN A 200 -1.24 -9.10 15.38
CA ASN A 200 -1.54 -7.76 14.84
C ASN A 200 -0.87 -7.37 13.52
N GLY A 201 0.08 -8.16 12.98
CA GLY A 201 0.53 -7.97 11.58
C GLY A 201 1.11 -6.60 11.24
N VAL A 202 1.53 -5.81 12.24
CA VAL A 202 2.16 -4.51 12.02
C VAL A 202 3.68 -4.67 12.11
N THR A 203 4.37 -4.41 11.00
CA THR A 203 5.82 -4.30 10.94
C THR A 203 6.23 -2.87 11.23
N LEU A 204 6.88 -2.65 12.38
CA LEU A 204 7.54 -1.39 12.70
C LEU A 204 9.01 -1.50 12.30
N GLU A 205 9.43 -0.72 11.31
CA GLU A 205 10.83 -0.64 10.92
C GLU A 205 11.40 0.72 11.35
N LYS A 206 12.31 0.71 12.33
CA LYS A 206 13.06 1.91 12.70
C LYS A 206 14.18 2.11 11.69
N ILE A 207 14.08 3.12 10.85
CA ILE A 207 15.16 3.53 9.96
C ILE A 207 16.06 4.50 10.74
N ARG A 208 17.05 3.94 11.44
CA ARG A 208 18.07 4.74 12.15
C ARG A 208 19.18 5.14 11.18
N ILE A 209 19.49 6.43 11.11
CA ILE A 209 20.69 6.90 10.44
C ILE A 209 21.90 6.32 11.19
N GLN A 210 22.64 5.40 10.58
CA GLN A 210 23.96 5.04 11.08
C GLN A 210 24.84 6.25 10.79
N GLY A 211 25.21 6.97 11.85
CA GLY A 211 26.12 8.11 11.73
C GLY A 211 27.38 7.69 10.97
N LEU A 212 27.65 8.39 9.87
CA LEU A 212 29.00 8.51 9.34
C LEU A 212 29.80 9.31 10.36
N ASN A 213 30.52 8.62 11.24
CA ASN A 213 31.71 9.15 11.90
C ASN A 213 32.94 8.58 11.20
#